data_AF-A0A329MDY8-F1
#
_entry.id   AF-A0A329MDY8-F1
#
_cell.length_a   1.000
_cell.length_b   1.000
_cell.length_c   1.000
_cell.angle_alpha   90.00
_cell.angle_beta   90.00
_cell.angle_gamma   90.00
#
_symmetry.space_group_name_H-M   'P 1'
#
loop_
_entity.id
_entity.type
_entity.pdbx_description
1 polymer ?
#
loop_
_entity_poly.entity_id
_entity_poly.type
_entity_poly.pdbx_seq_one_letter_code
_entity_poly.pdbx_strand_id
1 'polypeptide(L)'
;MEVSLAACNEVDDRMWASGEKWLVNDAPIDLDRLMSARDLAERFGFTEQNIRDWARRHRDKVPTHKQSDGRALYRVRDVLRYRAERERNG
;
A
#
# COMPACT_ATOMS: atom_id res chain seq x y z
N MET A 1 -6.05 -23.94 17.71
CA MET A 1 -6.20 -22.87 18.72
C MET A 1 -6.98 -21.76 18.06
N GLU A 2 -8.26 -21.63 18.41
CA GLU A 2 -9.17 -20.66 17.80
C GLU A 2 -8.90 -19.30 18.45
N VAL A 3 -8.49 -18.32 17.66
CA VAL A 3 -8.28 -16.95 18.16
C VAL A 3 -9.66 -16.29 18.19
N SER A 4 -10.18 -16.02 19.39
CA SER A 4 -11.47 -15.34 19.55
C SER A 4 -11.30 -13.84 19.37
N LEU A 5 -12.30 -13.19 18.77
CA LEU A 5 -12.33 -11.73 18.61
C LEU A 5 -12.15 -10.99 19.95
N ALA A 6 -12.69 -11.56 21.03
CA ALA A 6 -12.53 -11.02 22.38
C ALA A 6 -11.06 -11.01 22.84
N ALA A 7 -10.30 -12.07 22.54
CA ALA A 7 -8.89 -12.14 22.87
C ALA A 7 -8.03 -11.15 22.06
N CYS A 8 -8.41 -10.89 20.79
CA CYS A 8 -7.76 -9.85 19.98
C CYS A 8 -7.99 -8.46 20.58
N ASN A 9 -9.23 -8.13 20.93
CA ASN A 9 -9.58 -6.82 21.47
C ASN A 9 -8.88 -6.55 22.82
N GLU A 10 -8.77 -7.56 23.68
CA GLU A 10 -8.08 -7.42 24.98
C GLU A 10 -6.58 -7.17 24.84
N VAL A 11 -5.95 -7.67 23.77
CA VAL A 11 -4.56 -7.34 23.45
C VAL A 11 -4.47 -5.89 22.95
N ASP A 12 -5.37 -5.48 22.05
CA ASP A 12 -5.38 -4.11 21.51
C ASP A 12 -5.65 -3.05 22.59
N ASP A 13 -6.58 -3.31 23.51
CA ASP A 13 -6.88 -2.42 24.63
C ASP A 13 -5.67 -2.25 25.56
N ARG A 14 -4.92 -3.33 25.80
CA ARG A 14 -3.67 -3.27 26.59
C ARG A 14 -2.58 -2.47 25.89
N MET A 15 -2.46 -2.61 24.58
CA MET A 15 -1.50 -1.83 23.78
C MET A 15 -1.88 -0.33 23.76
N TRP A 16 -3.18 -0.02 23.71
CA TRP A 16 -3.66 1.35 23.86
C TRP A 16 -3.35 1.94 25.25
N ALA A 17 -3.61 1.19 26.32
CA ALA A 17 -3.39 1.64 27.69
C ALA A 17 -1.91 1.85 28.04
N SER A 18 -1.00 1.08 27.43
CA SER A 18 0.45 1.23 27.64
C SER A 18 1.06 2.40 26.85
N GLY A 19 0.28 3.10 26.01
CA GLY A 19 0.78 4.12 25.10
C GLY A 19 1.49 3.54 23.87
N GLU A 20 1.62 2.22 23.78
CA GLU A 20 2.13 1.47 22.62
C GLU A 20 0.99 1.10 21.68
N LYS A 21 0.10 2.05 21.37
CA LYS A 21 -0.89 1.85 20.31
C LYS A 21 -0.13 1.32 19.09
N TRP A 22 -0.63 0.26 18.46
CA TRP A 22 -0.08 -0.22 17.19
C TRP A 22 0.12 1.01 16.32
N LEU A 23 1.36 1.28 15.93
CA LEU A 23 1.72 2.50 15.19
C LEU A 23 1.12 2.41 13.79
N VAL A 24 -0.18 2.67 13.69
CA VAL A 24 -0.87 2.85 12.44
C VAL A 24 -0.53 4.27 12.01
N ASN A 25 0.25 4.39 10.95
CA ASN A 25 0.47 5.67 10.30
C ASN A 25 -0.89 6.15 9.75
N ASP A 26 -1.52 7.08 10.47
CA ASP A 26 -2.83 7.67 10.17
C ASP A 26 -2.70 8.88 9.23
N ALA A 27 -1.49 9.16 8.73
CA ALA A 27 -1.28 10.26 7.81
C ALA A 27 -2.17 10.08 6.57
N PRO A 28 -3.01 11.07 6.24
CA PRO A 28 -3.89 10.97 5.09
C PRO A 28 -3.07 10.70 3.83
N ILE A 29 -3.48 9.66 3.09
CA ILE A 29 -2.88 9.29 1.82
C ILE A 29 -3.71 9.96 0.71
N ASP A 30 -3.11 10.90 0.01
CA ASP A 30 -3.65 11.38 -1.25
C ASP A 30 -3.54 10.27 -2.30
N LEU A 31 -4.68 9.66 -2.62
CA LEU A 31 -4.79 8.55 -3.56
C LEU A 31 -4.57 8.98 -5.01
N ASP A 32 -4.80 10.25 -5.35
CA ASP A 32 -4.68 10.75 -6.72
C ASP A 32 -3.28 11.29 -7.02
N ARG A 33 -2.44 11.40 -5.98
CA ARG A 33 -1.02 11.73 -6.10
C ARG A 33 -0.30 10.75 -7.03
N LEU A 34 0.55 11.33 -7.88
CA LEU A 34 1.54 10.59 -8.67
C LEU A 34 2.84 10.46 -7.88
N MET A 35 3.35 9.24 -7.78
CA MET A 35 4.57 8.90 -7.04
C MET A 35 5.48 8.02 -7.90
N SER A 36 6.79 8.07 -7.65
CA SER A 36 7.72 7.15 -8.29
C SER A 36 7.53 5.73 -7.74
N ALA A 37 8.03 4.72 -8.47
CA ALA A 37 8.04 3.35 -7.97
C ALA A 37 8.80 3.23 -6.65
N ARG A 38 9.89 4.01 -6.49
CA ARG A 38 10.70 4.03 -5.27
C ARG A 38 9.92 4.56 -4.08
N ASP A 39 9.27 5.71 -4.22
CA ASP A 39 8.53 6.32 -3.12
C ASP A 39 7.34 5.46 -2.68
N LEU A 40 6.69 4.79 -3.63
CA LEU A 40 5.61 3.85 -3.35
C LEU A 40 6.13 2.61 -2.61
N ALA A 41 7.28 2.08 -3.03
CA ALA A 41 7.93 0.94 -2.39
C ALA A 41 8.28 1.24 -0.93
N GLU A 42 8.96 2.37 -0.69
CA GLU A 42 9.33 2.84 0.64
C GLU A 42 8.10 3.06 1.54
N ARG A 43 7.03 3.64 0.98
CA ARG A 43 5.84 4.01 1.78
C ARG A 43 4.92 2.83 2.11
N PHE A 44 4.80 1.85 1.22
CA PHE A 44 3.76 0.82 1.31
C PHE A 44 4.27 -0.62 1.42
N GLY A 45 5.60 -0.81 1.48
CA GLY A 45 6.21 -2.10 1.82
C GLY A 45 6.17 -3.14 0.72
N PHE A 46 6.27 -2.73 -0.56
CA PHE A 46 6.48 -3.62 -1.70
C PHE A 46 7.69 -3.20 -2.53
N THR A 47 8.16 -4.03 -3.46
CA THR A 47 9.36 -3.71 -4.25
C THR A 47 9.05 -2.78 -5.43
N GLU A 48 10.02 -1.97 -5.82
CA GLU A 48 9.92 -1.16 -7.05
C GLU A 48 9.68 -2.02 -8.29
N GLN A 49 10.33 -3.19 -8.32
CA GLN A 49 10.22 -4.13 -9.43
C GLN A 49 8.79 -4.64 -9.61
N ASN A 50 8.08 -4.90 -8.51
CA ASN A 50 6.66 -5.29 -8.57
C ASN A 50 5.83 -4.23 -9.30
N ILE A 51 5.97 -2.95 -8.92
CA ILE A 51 5.21 -1.84 -9.52
C ILE A 51 5.52 -1.74 -11.01
N ARG A 52 6.81 -1.81 -11.38
CA ARG A 52 7.25 -1.76 -12.78
C ARG A 52 6.69 -2.93 -13.58
N ASP A 53 6.70 -4.14 -13.02
CA ASP A 53 6.14 -5.32 -13.68
C ASP A 53 4.62 -5.25 -13.81
N TRP A 54 3.91 -4.72 -12.80
CA TRP A 54 2.47 -4.52 -12.86
C TRP A 54 2.11 -3.50 -13.95
N ALA A 55 2.79 -2.36 -13.98
CA ALA A 55 2.59 -1.36 -15.01
C ALA A 55 2.95 -1.88 -16.41
N ARG A 56 3.97 -2.72 -16.53
CA ARG A 56 4.37 -3.32 -17.81
C ARG A 56 3.35 -4.34 -18.33
N ARG A 57 2.83 -5.20 -17.45
CA ARG A 57 1.95 -6.34 -17.80
C ARG A 57 0.45 -5.98 -17.78
N HIS A 58 0.06 -4.96 -17.03
CA HIS A 58 -1.33 -4.55 -16.79
C HIS A 58 -1.46 -3.03 -16.89
N ARG A 59 -1.17 -2.47 -18.06
CA ARG A 59 -1.17 -1.02 -18.32
C ARG A 59 -2.54 -0.37 -18.12
N ASP A 60 -3.61 -1.15 -18.27
CA ASP A 60 -5.00 -0.76 -18.03
C ASP A 60 -5.29 -0.56 -16.54
N LYS A 61 -4.61 -1.32 -15.68
CA LYS A 61 -4.81 -1.28 -14.21
C LYS A 61 -3.82 -0.39 -13.49
N VAL A 62 -2.58 -0.35 -13.97
CA VAL A 62 -1.51 0.49 -13.40
C VAL A 62 -0.90 1.34 -14.52
N PRO A 63 -1.56 2.45 -14.90
CA PRO A 63 -1.07 3.34 -15.94
C PRO A 63 0.25 3.99 -15.53
N THR A 64 1.13 4.22 -16.51
CA THR A 64 2.37 4.97 -16.31
C THR A 64 2.21 6.40 -16.81
N HIS A 65 2.46 7.36 -15.93
CA HIS A 65 2.49 8.78 -16.26
C HIS A 65 3.94 9.21 -16.42
N LYS A 66 4.31 9.79 -17.57
CA LYS A 66 5.66 10.31 -17.78
C LYS A 66 5.72 11.78 -17.37
N GLN A 67 6.70 12.13 -16.53
CA GLN A 67 7.09 13.52 -16.33
C GLN A 67 7.88 14.06 -17.52
N SER A 68 8.03 15.38 -17.57
CA SER A 68 8.81 16.10 -18.59
C SER A 68 10.29 15.68 -18.66
N ASP A 69 10.84 15.16 -17.56
CA ASP A 69 12.20 14.61 -17.48
C ASP A 69 12.28 13.12 -17.88
N GLY A 70 11.17 12.51 -18.30
CA GLY A 70 11.08 11.11 -18.68
C GLY A 70 10.87 10.14 -17.52
N ARG A 71 10.79 10.61 -16.26
CA ARG A 71 10.53 9.74 -15.11
C ARG A 71 9.13 9.16 -15.17
N ALA A 72 9.04 7.87 -14.85
CA ALA A 72 7.79 7.14 -14.73
C ALA A 72 7.18 7.34 -13.33
N LEU A 73 5.97 7.88 -13.29
CA LEU A 73 5.15 8.02 -12.10
C LEU A 73 3.89 7.17 -12.21
N TYR A 74 3.34 6.83 -11.05
CA TYR A 74 2.19 5.97 -10.90
C TYR A 74 1.22 6.61 -9.90
N ARG A 75 -0.07 6.50 -10.17
CA ARG A 75 -1.09 6.97 -9.24
C ARG A 75 -1.20 6.01 -8.05
N VAL A 76 -1.20 6.55 -6.84
CA VAL A 76 -1.25 5.76 -5.59
C VAL A 76 -2.47 4.82 -5.60
N ARG A 77 -3.64 5.34 -5.94
CA ARG A 77 -4.91 4.59 -6.02
C ARG A 77 -4.79 3.31 -6.85
N ASP A 78 -4.21 3.43 -8.04
CA ASP A 78 -4.20 2.35 -9.04
C ASP A 78 -3.26 1.22 -8.60
N VAL A 79 -2.10 1.58 -8.05
CA VAL A 79 -1.13 0.62 -7.50
C VAL A 79 -1.69 -0.14 -6.31
N LEU A 80 -2.29 0.57 -5.34
CA LEU A 80 -2.87 -0.05 -4.14
C LEU A 80 -4.08 -0.92 -4.47
N ARG A 81 -4.95 -0.46 -5.39
CA ARG A 81 -6.10 -1.25 -5.86
C ARG A 81 -5.63 -2.54 -6.52
N TYR A 82 -4.66 -2.46 -7.44
CA TYR A 82 -4.17 -3.65 -8.13
C TYR A 82 -3.54 -4.66 -7.17
N ARG A 83 -2.78 -4.18 -6.18
CA ARG A 83 -2.23 -5.04 -5.12
C ARG A 83 -3.35 -5.78 -4.36
N ALA A 84 -4.36 -5.05 -3.89
CA ALA A 84 -5.47 -5.63 -3.13
C ALA A 84 -6.27 -6.65 -3.96
N GLU A 85 -6.48 -6.39 -5.25
CA GLU A 85 -7.11 -7.35 -6.16
C GLU A 85 -6.28 -8.64 -6.31
N ARG A 86 -4.94 -8.56 -6.29
CA ARG A 86 -4.08 -9.73 -6.37
C ARG A 86 -4.09 -10.56 -5.09
N GLU A 87 -4.07 -9.90 -3.93
CA GLU A 87 -4.11 -10.58 -2.63
C GLU A 87 -5.43 -11.32 -2.40
N ARG A 88 -6.55 -10.85 -2.99
CA ARG A 88 -7.86 -11.51 -2.90
C ARG A 88 -8.03 -12.73 -3.80
N ASN A 89 -7.25 -12.83 -4.87
CA ASN A 89 -7.35 -13.90 -5.87
C ASN A 89 -6.24 -14.96 -5.74
N GLY A 90 -5.42 -14.86 -4.69
CA GLY A 90 -4.29 -15.74 -4.40
C GLY A 90 -4.57 -16.73 -3.28
#